data_AF-A0A9E5UTI9-F1
#
_entry.id   AF-A0A9E5UTI9-F1
#
_cell.length_a   1.000
_cell.length_b   1.000
_cell.length_c   1.000
_cell.angle_alpha   90.00
_cell.angle_beta   90.00
_cell.angle_gamma   90.00
#
_symmetry.space_group_name_H-M   'P 1'
#
loop_
_entity.id
_entity.type
_entity.pdbx_description
1 polymer ?
#
loop_
_entity_poly.entity_id
_entity_poly.type
_entity_poly.pdbx_seq_one_letter_code
_entity_poly.pdbx_strand_id
1 'polypeptide(L)'
;MQKLKKGKGISIRFRLLRALLGFSLLVLSLLGAFWFYDKEARGLQKIVDKLQSVENQLLKAGQAERDFLIFETRNPAFFQNQGSPYLRQHHQLLDAVRKNLAALSSHPLLTRAPSDSLYHLLVGQLQAYEQQFDYLVNLIRTRGFKDFGLEGKMRKLIHEVEEALSPINLEKVLMIRRHEKDFILRKEVSYILKMRASVNDLQNYIRQKTLPGPPQKTNCVSFSSITRFLSNW
;
A
#
# COMPACT_ATOMS: atom_id res chain seq x y z
N MET A 1 46.48 -91.49 -13.99
CA MET A 1 46.13 -91.27 -12.57
C MET A 1 45.84 -89.79 -12.33
N GLN A 2 44.57 -89.39 -12.25
CA GLN A 2 44.12 -88.00 -12.11
C GLN A 2 43.90 -87.66 -10.62
N LYS A 3 44.63 -86.67 -10.09
CA LYS A 3 44.41 -86.12 -8.74
C LYS A 3 43.24 -85.15 -8.75
N LEU A 4 42.09 -85.55 -8.20
CA LEU A 4 40.95 -84.66 -7.96
C LEU A 4 41.22 -83.75 -6.75
N LYS A 5 41.34 -82.45 -7.02
CA LYS A 5 41.51 -81.38 -6.04
C LYS A 5 40.17 -81.15 -5.32
N LYS A 6 40.01 -81.63 -4.08
CA LYS A 6 38.83 -81.34 -3.24
C LYS A 6 38.78 -79.86 -2.89
N GLY A 7 37.86 -79.12 -3.50
CA GLY A 7 37.55 -77.73 -3.14
C GLY A 7 36.95 -77.66 -1.73
N LYS A 8 37.48 -76.78 -0.87
CA LYS A 8 36.96 -76.53 0.48
C LYS A 8 35.51 -76.02 0.39
N GLY A 9 34.54 -76.85 0.79
CA GLY A 9 33.13 -76.49 0.86
C GLY A 9 32.89 -75.39 1.90
N ILE A 10 32.31 -74.27 1.47
CA ILE A 10 31.95 -73.15 2.36
C ILE A 10 30.90 -73.61 3.37
N SER A 11 31.16 -73.41 4.68
CA SER A 11 30.24 -73.74 5.77
C SER A 11 28.85 -73.11 5.56
N ILE A 12 27.77 -73.84 5.84
CA ILE A 12 26.37 -73.42 5.69
C ILE A 12 26.12 -72.07 6.39
N ARG A 13 26.73 -71.87 7.56
CA ARG A 13 26.67 -70.61 8.33
C ARG A 13 27.19 -69.41 7.53
N PHE A 14 28.25 -69.61 6.76
CA PHE A 14 28.85 -68.55 5.94
C PHE A 14 28.00 -68.21 4.70
N ARG A 15 27.25 -69.19 4.17
CA ARG A 15 26.31 -68.97 3.05
C ARG A 15 25.10 -68.14 3.49
N LEU A 16 24.54 -68.46 4.66
CA LEU A 16 23.45 -67.71 5.27
C LEU A 16 23.88 -66.28 5.62
N LEU A 17 25.10 -66.10 6.17
CA LEU A 17 25.65 -64.77 6.46
C LEU A 17 25.76 -63.88 5.22
N ARG A 18 26.26 -64.40 4.09
CA ARG A 18 26.34 -63.62 2.84
C ARG A 18 24.96 -63.23 2.31
N ALA A 19 23.99 -64.15 2.37
CA ALA A 19 22.62 -63.87 1.95
C ALA A 19 21.97 -62.78 2.82
N LEU A 20 22.16 -62.85 4.13
CA LEU A 20 21.67 -61.85 5.08
C LEU A 20 22.34 -60.49 4.86
N LEU A 21 23.66 -60.45 4.63
CA LEU A 21 24.38 -59.21 4.32
C LEU A 21 23.91 -58.61 2.99
N GLY A 22 23.70 -59.43 1.96
CA GLY A 22 23.17 -58.98 0.67
C GLY A 22 21.75 -58.41 0.79
N PHE A 23 20.88 -59.08 1.54
CA PHE A 23 19.54 -58.57 1.83
C PHE A 23 19.58 -57.27 2.65
N SER A 24 20.43 -57.20 3.67
CA SER A 24 20.62 -56.00 4.48
C SER A 24 21.12 -54.81 3.64
N LEU A 25 22.05 -55.05 2.71
CA LEU A 25 22.51 -54.04 1.76
C LEU A 25 21.40 -53.55 0.82
N LEU A 26 20.55 -54.45 0.31
CA LEU A 26 19.39 -54.07 -0.50
C LEU A 26 18.41 -53.20 0.28
N VAL A 27 18.10 -53.58 1.53
CA VAL A 27 17.22 -52.80 2.40
C VAL A 27 17.82 -51.43 2.70
N LEU A 28 19.11 -51.35 3.02
CA LEU A 28 19.81 -50.07 3.23
C LEU A 28 19.79 -49.18 1.98
N SER A 29 19.96 -49.76 0.79
CA SER A 29 19.85 -49.04 -0.48
C SER A 29 18.44 -48.48 -0.69
N LEU A 30 17.39 -49.25 -0.39
CA LEU A 30 16.00 -48.81 -0.50
C LEU A 30 15.68 -47.69 0.50
N LEU A 31 16.16 -47.81 1.75
CA LEU A 31 16.00 -46.77 2.77
C LEU A 31 16.73 -45.48 2.38
N GLY A 32 17.93 -45.58 1.81
CA GLY A 32 18.67 -44.43 1.30
C GLY A 32 17.95 -43.74 0.14
N ALA A 33 17.40 -44.51 -0.80
CA ALA A 33 16.59 -43.99 -1.89
C ALA A 33 15.32 -43.29 -1.35
N PHE A 34 14.60 -43.92 -0.42
CA PHE A 34 13.43 -43.33 0.23
C PHE A 34 13.77 -42.00 0.92
N TRP A 35 14.87 -41.95 1.68
CA TRP A 35 15.34 -40.74 2.33
C TRP A 35 15.70 -39.62 1.33
N PHE A 36 16.29 -39.98 0.19
CA PHE A 36 16.59 -39.05 -0.90
C PHE A 36 15.31 -38.47 -1.52
N TYR A 37 14.33 -39.31 -1.86
CA TYR A 37 13.04 -38.88 -2.41
C TYR A 37 12.27 -37.98 -1.44
N ASP A 38 12.25 -38.33 -0.16
CA ASP A 38 11.58 -37.58 0.89
C ASP A 38 12.25 -36.20 1.13
N LYS A 39 13.58 -36.09 0.95
CA LYS A 39 14.28 -34.80 0.96
C LYS A 39 13.83 -33.89 -0.19
N GLU A 40 13.67 -34.43 -1.39
CA GLU A 40 13.23 -33.67 -2.57
C GLU A 40 11.76 -33.24 -2.44
N ALA A 41 10.88 -34.13 -1.97
CA ALA A 41 9.47 -33.83 -1.70
C ALA A 41 9.29 -32.70 -0.67
N ARG A 42 10.07 -32.71 0.42
CA ARG A 42 10.06 -31.60 1.40
C ARG A 42 10.52 -30.27 0.82
N GLY A 43 11.42 -30.28 -0.17
CA GLY A 43 11.85 -29.08 -0.87
C GLY A 43 10.71 -28.43 -1.65
N LEU A 44 9.92 -29.24 -2.35
CA LEU A 44 8.72 -28.79 -3.08
C LEU A 44 7.65 -28.22 -2.15
N GLN A 45 7.38 -28.89 -1.02
CA GLN A 45 6.38 -28.40 -0.05
C GLN A 45 6.73 -27.00 0.46
N LYS A 46 8.00 -26.75 0.79
CA LYS A 46 8.46 -25.42 1.24
C LYS A 46 8.25 -24.32 0.18
N ILE A 47 8.33 -24.65 -1.10
CA ILE A 47 8.05 -23.71 -2.19
C ILE A 47 6.56 -23.38 -2.21
N VAL A 48 5.70 -24.40 -2.16
CA VAL A 48 4.25 -24.24 -2.12
C VAL A 48 3.82 -23.39 -0.92
N ASP A 49 4.34 -23.69 0.28
CA ASP A 49 4.01 -22.95 1.50
C ASP A 49 4.41 -21.47 1.39
N LYS A 50 5.56 -21.17 0.77
CA LYS A 50 6.02 -19.80 0.54
C LYS A 50 5.16 -19.06 -0.50
N LEU A 51 4.76 -19.73 -1.58
CA LEU A 51 3.84 -19.15 -2.57
C LEU A 51 2.49 -18.82 -1.93
N GLN A 52 1.95 -19.74 -1.13
CA GLN A 52 0.73 -19.50 -0.37
C GLN A 52 0.90 -18.37 0.66
N SER A 53 2.09 -18.24 1.27
CA SER A 53 2.41 -17.13 2.17
C SER A 53 2.41 -15.79 1.42
N VAL A 54 3.02 -15.72 0.24
CA VAL A 54 3.02 -14.53 -0.63
C VAL A 54 1.60 -14.13 -0.99
N GLU A 55 0.78 -15.06 -1.47
CA GLU A 55 -0.62 -14.81 -1.83
C GLU A 55 -1.41 -14.25 -0.64
N ASN A 56 -1.34 -14.93 0.52
CA ASN A 56 -2.04 -14.50 1.73
C ASN A 56 -1.57 -13.12 2.23
N GLN A 57 -0.27 -12.83 2.11
CA GLN A 57 0.27 -11.54 2.51
C GLN A 57 -0.18 -10.42 1.59
N LEU A 58 -0.24 -10.65 0.26
CA LEU A 58 -0.77 -9.69 -0.70
C LEU A 58 -2.27 -9.42 -0.47
N LEU A 59 -3.07 -10.45 -0.19
CA LEU A 59 -4.48 -10.29 0.15
C LEU A 59 -4.67 -9.44 1.41
N LYS A 60 -3.87 -9.67 2.45
CA LYS A 60 -3.88 -8.87 3.68
C LYS A 60 -3.36 -7.45 3.45
N ALA A 61 -2.39 -7.25 2.55
CA ALA A 61 -1.88 -5.93 2.21
C ALA A 61 -3.00 -5.11 1.57
N GLY A 62 -3.68 -5.67 0.56
CA GLY A 62 -4.84 -5.02 -0.05
C GLY A 62 -6.01 -4.80 0.93
N GLN A 63 -6.16 -5.66 1.95
CA GLN A 63 -7.11 -5.39 3.04
C GLN A 63 -6.69 -4.16 3.87
N ALA A 64 -5.42 -4.10 4.29
CA ALA A 64 -4.90 -2.95 5.03
C ALA A 64 -5.03 -1.64 4.23
N GLU A 65 -4.86 -1.67 2.90
CA GLU A 65 -5.14 -0.52 2.03
C GLU A 65 -6.61 -0.09 2.08
N ARG A 66 -7.55 -1.03 1.96
CA ARG A 66 -8.99 -0.72 2.04
C ARG A 66 -9.35 -0.15 3.40
N ASP A 67 -8.84 -0.75 4.47
CA ASP A 67 -9.09 -0.30 5.83
C ASP A 67 -8.51 1.11 6.05
N PHE A 68 -7.31 1.37 5.53
CA PHE A 68 -6.75 2.72 5.49
C PHE A 68 -7.70 3.72 4.78
N LEU A 69 -8.19 3.37 3.59
CA LEU A 69 -9.08 4.25 2.82
C LEU A 69 -10.41 4.52 3.54
N ILE A 70 -10.95 3.54 4.25
CA ILE A 70 -12.22 3.65 4.98
C ILE A 70 -12.05 4.47 6.26
N PHE A 71 -11.02 4.18 7.05
CA PHE A 71 -10.89 4.72 8.40
C PHE A 71 -10.01 5.97 8.49
N GLU A 72 -8.86 5.99 7.81
CA GLU A 72 -7.86 7.04 8.02
C GLU A 72 -8.14 8.31 7.22
N THR A 73 -8.82 8.18 6.07
CA THR A 73 -9.16 9.33 5.22
C THR A 73 -10.12 10.33 5.88
N ARG A 74 -10.74 9.93 7.00
CA ARG A 74 -11.67 10.70 7.83
C ARG A 74 -11.24 10.74 9.30
N ASN A 75 -10.03 10.30 9.61
CA ASN A 75 -9.49 10.30 10.97
C ASN A 75 -8.61 11.55 11.18
N PRO A 76 -9.01 12.53 12.01
CA PRO A 76 -8.18 13.71 12.26
C PRO A 76 -6.78 13.38 12.81
N ALA A 77 -6.63 12.30 13.59
CA ALA A 77 -5.35 11.92 14.19
C ALA A 77 -4.28 11.59 13.13
N PHE A 78 -4.68 10.97 12.02
CA PHE A 78 -3.79 10.68 10.90
C PHE A 78 -3.17 11.96 10.31
N PHE A 79 -3.96 13.02 10.18
CA PHE A 79 -3.50 14.31 9.66
C PHE A 79 -2.69 15.14 10.67
N GLN A 80 -2.71 14.76 11.95
CA GLN A 80 -1.86 15.31 13.00
C GLN A 80 -0.48 14.62 13.09
N ASN A 81 -0.09 13.86 12.07
CA ASN A 81 1.17 13.11 11.98
C ASN A 81 1.31 11.93 12.96
N GLN A 82 0.21 11.35 13.46
CA GLN A 82 0.27 10.18 14.35
C GLN A 82 0.56 8.84 13.62
N GLY A 83 0.86 8.90 12.32
CA GLY A 83 1.01 7.71 11.47
C GLY A 83 -0.31 6.97 11.29
N SER A 84 -0.25 5.75 10.77
CA SER A 84 -1.42 4.86 10.65
C SER A 84 -1.02 3.42 10.91
N PRO A 85 -1.74 2.67 11.77
CA PRO A 85 -1.52 1.23 11.93
C PRO A 85 -1.71 0.47 10.61
N TYR A 86 -2.66 0.87 9.77
CA TYR A 86 -2.92 0.22 8.48
C TYR A 86 -1.77 0.40 7.49
N LEU A 87 -1.18 1.61 7.43
CA LEU A 87 0.02 1.85 6.60
C LEU A 87 1.21 1.02 7.07
N ARG A 88 1.43 0.95 8.39
CA ARG A 88 2.51 0.10 8.95
C ARG A 88 2.29 -1.37 8.63
N GLN A 89 1.07 -1.87 8.79
CA GLN A 89 0.71 -3.24 8.47
C GLN A 89 0.90 -3.53 6.98
N HIS A 90 0.48 -2.61 6.10
CA HIS A 90 0.67 -2.71 4.66
C HIS A 90 2.16 -2.85 4.30
N HIS A 91 3.02 -1.92 4.77
CA HIS A 91 4.47 -1.98 4.51
C HIS A 91 5.10 -3.26 5.07
N GLN A 92 4.73 -3.69 6.28
CA GLN A 92 5.22 -4.95 6.86
C GLN A 92 4.86 -6.18 6.02
N LEU A 93 3.65 -6.20 5.46
CA LEU A 93 3.21 -7.29 4.60
C LEU A 93 3.95 -7.30 3.26
N LEU A 94 4.16 -6.14 2.63
CA LEU A 94 4.93 -6.06 1.38
C LEU A 94 6.41 -6.40 1.59
N ASP A 95 7.01 -5.98 2.71
CA ASP A 95 8.36 -6.41 3.10
C ASP A 95 8.45 -7.93 3.26
N ALA A 96 7.43 -8.56 3.84
CA ALA A 96 7.38 -10.01 4.00
C ALA A 96 7.23 -10.72 2.65
N VAL A 97 6.43 -10.17 1.72
CA VAL A 97 6.34 -10.66 0.34
C VAL A 97 7.70 -10.57 -0.35
N ARG A 98 8.40 -9.41 -0.28
CA ARG A 98 9.73 -9.24 -0.86
C ARG A 98 10.74 -10.27 -0.34
N LYS A 99 10.74 -10.52 0.98
CA LYS A 99 11.59 -11.55 1.61
C LYS A 99 11.25 -12.96 1.13
N ASN A 100 9.97 -13.30 1.03
CA ASN A 100 9.52 -14.60 0.54
C ASN A 100 9.89 -14.82 -0.93
N LEU A 101 9.72 -13.80 -1.78
CA LEU A 101 10.15 -13.85 -3.19
C LEU A 101 11.66 -14.03 -3.33
N ALA A 102 12.48 -13.33 -2.52
CA ALA A 102 13.93 -13.51 -2.53
C ALA A 102 14.35 -14.92 -2.07
N ALA A 103 13.66 -15.47 -1.06
CA ALA A 103 13.89 -16.83 -0.59
C ALA A 103 13.43 -17.89 -1.60
N LEU A 104 12.49 -17.58 -2.49
CA LEU A 104 12.06 -18.44 -3.59
C LEU A 104 13.07 -18.39 -4.74
N SER A 105 13.53 -17.21 -5.14
CA SER A 105 14.52 -17.06 -6.22
C SER A 105 15.86 -17.74 -5.90
N SER A 106 16.27 -17.72 -4.63
CA SER A 106 17.50 -18.35 -4.15
C SER A 106 17.41 -19.88 -3.99
N HIS A 107 16.24 -20.49 -4.23
CA HIS A 107 16.04 -21.93 -3.98
C HIS A 107 16.69 -22.80 -5.08
N PRO A 108 17.43 -23.89 -4.73
CA PRO A 108 18.15 -24.73 -5.70
C PRO A 108 17.28 -25.33 -6.82
N LEU A 109 16.01 -25.63 -6.53
CA LEU A 109 15.05 -26.16 -7.52
C LEU A 109 14.57 -25.10 -8.53
N LEU A 110 14.73 -23.81 -8.20
CA LEU A 110 14.24 -22.67 -8.97
C LEU A 110 15.38 -21.86 -9.61
N THR A 111 16.64 -22.24 -9.44
CA THR A 111 17.81 -21.45 -9.90
C THR A 111 18.07 -21.53 -11.41
N ARG A 112 17.05 -21.85 -12.22
CA ARG A 112 17.16 -21.89 -13.69
C ARG A 112 17.01 -20.47 -14.25
N ALA A 113 17.72 -20.17 -15.35
CA ALA A 113 17.76 -18.84 -15.99
C ALA A 113 16.40 -18.10 -16.15
N PRO A 114 15.25 -18.74 -16.44
CA PRO A 114 13.96 -18.05 -16.56
C PRO A 114 13.41 -17.49 -15.23
N SER A 115 13.82 -18.08 -14.10
CA SER A 115 13.28 -17.76 -12.77
C SER A 115 13.88 -16.49 -12.18
N ASP A 116 15.11 -16.14 -12.55
CA ASP A 116 15.78 -14.91 -12.11
C ASP A 116 15.14 -13.67 -12.75
N SER A 117 14.84 -13.73 -14.05
CA SER A 117 14.08 -12.67 -14.73
C SER A 117 12.66 -12.50 -14.18
N LEU A 118 11.99 -13.60 -13.81
CA LEU A 118 10.66 -13.55 -13.22
C LEU A 118 10.69 -12.92 -11.82
N TYR A 119 11.70 -13.25 -11.01
CA TYR A 119 11.91 -12.63 -9.70
C TYR A 119 12.06 -11.11 -9.82
N HIS A 120 12.95 -10.64 -10.70
CA HIS A 120 13.17 -9.21 -10.91
C HIS A 120 11.90 -8.49 -11.42
N LEU A 121 11.15 -9.13 -12.32
CA LEU A 121 9.86 -8.61 -12.79
C LEU A 121 8.87 -8.45 -11.64
N LEU A 122 8.67 -9.49 -10.82
CA LEU A 122 7.70 -9.47 -9.72
C LEU A 122 8.08 -8.44 -8.65
N VAL A 123 9.36 -8.35 -8.28
CA VAL A 123 9.83 -7.34 -7.33
C VAL A 123 9.64 -5.93 -7.88
N GLY A 124 9.92 -5.71 -9.17
CA GLY A 124 9.69 -4.43 -9.84
C GLY A 124 8.21 -4.02 -9.84
N GLN A 125 7.30 -4.96 -10.14
CA GLN A 125 5.85 -4.72 -10.09
C GLN A 125 5.37 -4.40 -8.67
N LEU A 126 5.88 -5.13 -7.67
CA LEU A 126 5.53 -4.89 -6.27
C LEU A 126 6.00 -3.52 -5.78
N GLN A 127 7.19 -3.10 -6.20
CA GLN A 127 7.72 -1.76 -5.89
C GLN A 127 6.89 -0.66 -6.57
N ALA A 128 6.52 -0.84 -7.84
CA ALA A 128 5.67 0.12 -8.55
C ALA A 128 4.29 0.26 -7.88
N TYR A 129 3.71 -0.87 -7.46
CA TYR A 129 2.46 -0.92 -6.71
C TYR A 129 2.57 -0.14 -5.38
N GLU A 130 3.60 -0.41 -4.59
CA GLU A 130 3.84 0.29 -3.31
C GLU A 130 4.00 1.80 -3.50
N GLN A 131 4.75 2.23 -4.52
CA GLN A 131 4.94 3.65 -4.85
C GLN A 131 3.63 4.34 -5.25
N GLN A 132 2.76 3.66 -6.00
CA GLN A 132 1.44 4.21 -6.36
C GLN A 132 0.55 4.39 -5.13
N PHE A 133 0.58 3.43 -4.21
CA PHE A 133 -0.16 3.54 -2.96
C PHE A 133 0.39 4.65 -2.08
N ASP A 134 1.71 4.75 -1.90
CA ASP A 134 2.32 5.84 -1.14
C ASP A 134 2.01 7.22 -1.74
N TYR A 135 1.96 7.33 -3.07
CA TYR A 135 1.53 8.53 -3.76
C TYR A 135 0.07 8.89 -3.45
N LEU A 136 -0.83 7.90 -3.47
CA LEU A 136 -2.23 8.08 -3.08
C LEU A 136 -2.35 8.56 -1.62
N VAL A 137 -1.59 7.96 -0.69
CA VAL A 137 -1.54 8.36 0.71
C VAL A 137 -1.09 9.82 0.83
N ASN A 138 -0.10 10.24 0.06
CA ASN A 138 0.38 11.62 0.05
C ASN A 138 -0.67 12.60 -0.52
N LEU A 139 -1.39 12.22 -1.57
CA LEU A 139 -2.51 13.01 -2.10
C LEU A 139 -3.62 13.18 -1.06
N ILE A 140 -3.95 12.11 -0.31
CA ILE A 140 -4.92 12.16 0.78
C ILE A 140 -4.45 13.13 1.87
N ARG A 141 -3.19 13.04 2.31
CA ARG A 141 -2.61 13.99 3.30
C ARG A 141 -2.65 15.43 2.81
N THR A 142 -2.28 15.66 1.55
CA THR A 142 -2.25 16.99 0.93
C THR A 142 -3.66 17.58 0.86
N ARG A 143 -4.64 16.80 0.37
CA ARG A 143 -6.05 17.19 0.37
C ARG A 143 -6.51 17.57 1.78
N GLY A 144 -6.15 16.75 2.76
CA GLY A 144 -6.54 16.94 4.14
C GLY A 144 -7.95 16.44 4.46
N PHE A 145 -8.35 16.76 5.69
CA PHE A 145 -9.69 16.51 6.24
C PHE A 145 -9.96 17.50 7.37
N LYS A 146 -11.18 18.07 7.45
CA LYS A 146 -11.56 19.08 8.44
C LYS A 146 -10.63 20.30 8.44
N ASP A 147 -9.82 20.45 9.49
CA ASP A 147 -8.96 21.62 9.73
C ASP A 147 -7.53 21.43 9.20
N PHE A 148 -7.28 20.28 8.55
CA PHE A 148 -5.98 19.89 8.03
C PHE A 148 -5.91 19.94 6.50
N GLY A 149 -4.70 20.05 5.95
CA GLY A 149 -4.42 20.06 4.52
C GLY A 149 -5.07 21.24 3.77
N LEU A 150 -5.36 21.03 2.49
CA LEU A 150 -6.03 22.03 1.64
C LEU A 150 -7.46 22.32 2.13
N GLU A 151 -8.21 21.31 2.57
CA GLU A 151 -9.56 21.48 3.13
C GLU A 151 -9.57 22.45 4.31
N GLY A 152 -8.65 22.26 5.27
CA GLY A 152 -8.51 23.16 6.42
C GLY A 152 -8.10 24.58 6.05
N LYS A 153 -7.21 24.73 5.07
CA LYS A 153 -6.80 26.05 4.57
C LYS A 153 -7.99 26.79 3.95
N MET A 154 -8.80 26.12 3.14
CA MET A 154 -10.01 26.71 2.54
C MET A 154 -11.00 27.14 3.62
N ARG A 155 -11.25 26.28 4.62
CA ARG A 155 -12.13 26.59 5.76
C ARG A 155 -11.67 27.82 6.53
N LYS A 156 -10.37 27.95 6.82
CA LYS A 156 -9.82 29.13 7.50
C LYS A 156 -10.02 30.41 6.69
N LEU A 157 -9.69 30.37 5.39
CA LEU A 157 -9.83 31.53 4.51
C LEU A 157 -11.28 32.00 4.40
N ILE A 158 -12.24 31.09 4.29
CA ILE A 158 -13.65 31.49 4.19
C ILE A 158 -14.19 32.04 5.52
N HIS A 159 -13.70 31.56 6.67
CA HIS A 159 -14.01 32.14 7.97
C HIS A 159 -13.46 33.58 8.10
N GLU A 160 -12.22 33.83 7.65
CA GLU A 160 -11.66 35.20 7.62
C GLU A 160 -12.50 36.15 6.75
N VAL A 161 -13.00 35.66 5.61
CA VAL A 161 -13.90 36.43 4.73
C VAL A 161 -15.28 36.65 5.37
N GLU A 162 -15.81 35.63 6.07
CA GLU A 162 -17.07 35.70 6.79
C GLU A 162 -17.03 36.77 7.89
N GLU A 163 -16.00 36.75 8.73
CA GLU A 163 -15.77 37.75 9.79
C GLU A 163 -15.62 39.16 9.22
N ALA A 164 -14.91 39.31 8.09
CA ALA A 164 -14.71 40.59 7.44
C ALA A 164 -16.00 41.19 6.81
N LEU A 165 -16.97 40.36 6.44
CA LEU A 165 -18.16 40.77 5.67
C LEU A 165 -19.48 40.58 6.45
N SER A 166 -19.42 40.17 7.71
CA SER A 166 -20.53 39.55 8.44
C SER A 166 -21.83 40.37 8.61
N PRO A 167 -21.87 41.72 8.50
CA PRO A 167 -23.16 42.40 8.40
C PRO A 167 -23.60 42.76 6.97
N ILE A 168 -22.72 42.68 5.96
CA ILE A 168 -22.97 43.30 4.65
C ILE A 168 -23.36 42.28 3.57
N ASN A 169 -22.86 41.03 3.62
CA ASN A 169 -23.20 40.05 2.58
C ASN A 169 -22.96 38.57 2.95
N LEU A 170 -23.50 38.14 4.10
CA LEU A 170 -23.36 36.77 4.58
C LEU A 170 -23.92 35.72 3.59
N GLU A 171 -24.99 36.04 2.87
CA GLU A 171 -25.63 35.13 1.90
C GLU A 171 -24.65 34.66 0.81
N LYS A 172 -23.87 35.56 0.20
CA LYS A 172 -22.90 35.21 -0.84
C LYS A 172 -21.78 34.33 -0.31
N VAL A 173 -21.29 34.61 0.90
CA VAL A 173 -20.26 33.78 1.56
C VAL A 173 -20.80 32.38 1.85
N LEU A 174 -22.03 32.26 2.35
CA LEU A 174 -22.68 30.97 2.60
C LEU A 174 -22.90 30.16 1.31
N MET A 175 -23.17 30.82 0.18
CA MET A 175 -23.27 30.16 -1.12
C MET A 175 -21.94 29.59 -1.62
N ILE A 176 -20.83 30.31 -1.42
CA ILE A 176 -19.48 29.78 -1.70
C ILE A 176 -19.22 28.52 -0.86
N ARG A 177 -19.50 28.58 0.46
CA ARG A 177 -19.37 27.42 1.36
C ARG A 177 -20.24 26.24 0.96
N ARG A 178 -21.46 26.50 0.45
CA ARG A 178 -22.36 25.46 -0.05
C ARG A 178 -21.74 24.72 -1.23
N HIS A 179 -21.26 25.46 -2.25
CA HIS A 179 -20.63 24.85 -3.41
C HIS A 179 -19.34 24.11 -3.07
N GLU A 180 -18.52 24.65 -2.16
CA GLU A 180 -17.34 23.97 -1.63
C GLU A 180 -17.70 22.62 -0.99
N LYS A 181 -18.69 22.64 -0.08
CA LYS A 181 -19.16 21.43 0.62
C LYS A 181 -19.73 20.40 -0.35
N ASP A 182 -20.51 20.83 -1.33
CA ASP A 182 -21.06 19.95 -2.35
C ASP A 182 -19.95 19.32 -3.21
N PHE A 183 -18.90 20.08 -3.55
CA PHE A 183 -17.73 19.54 -4.23
C PHE A 183 -17.02 18.48 -3.38
N ILE A 184 -16.78 18.74 -2.08
CA ILE A 184 -16.12 17.78 -1.18
C ILE A 184 -16.93 16.48 -1.06
N LEU A 185 -18.26 16.57 -0.99
CA LEU A 185 -19.15 15.41 -0.85
C LEU A 185 -19.31 14.61 -2.14
N ARG A 186 -19.48 15.29 -3.27
CA ARG A 186 -19.89 14.68 -4.55
C ARG A 186 -18.74 14.51 -5.55
N LYS A 187 -17.66 15.28 -5.39
CA LYS A 187 -16.47 15.29 -6.25
C LYS A 187 -16.75 15.62 -7.73
N GLU A 188 -17.85 16.31 -8.01
CA GLU A 188 -18.21 16.71 -9.37
C GLU A 188 -17.63 18.08 -9.73
N VAL A 189 -17.03 18.18 -10.92
CA VAL A 189 -16.42 19.42 -11.43
C VAL A 189 -17.42 20.58 -11.54
N SER A 190 -18.71 20.28 -11.72
CA SER A 190 -19.79 21.27 -11.80
C SER A 190 -19.82 22.22 -10.58
N TYR A 191 -19.49 21.72 -9.38
CA TYR A 191 -19.47 22.51 -8.16
C TYR A 191 -18.27 23.46 -8.07
N ILE A 192 -17.13 23.10 -8.70
CA ILE A 192 -15.99 24.02 -8.83
C ILE A 192 -16.39 25.23 -9.68
N LEU A 193 -17.11 25.01 -10.80
CA LEU A 193 -17.58 26.08 -11.67
C LEU A 193 -18.57 27.01 -10.95
N LYS A 194 -19.53 26.43 -10.23
CA LYS A 194 -20.50 27.18 -9.42
C LYS A 194 -19.82 27.97 -8.30
N MET A 195 -18.84 27.38 -7.62
CA MET A 195 -18.06 28.05 -6.59
C MET A 195 -17.31 29.24 -7.16
N ARG A 196 -16.60 29.07 -8.28
CA ARG A 196 -15.90 30.16 -8.98
C ARG A 196 -16.84 31.30 -9.39
N ALA A 197 -18.02 30.98 -9.90
CA ALA A 197 -19.04 31.99 -10.22
C ALA A 197 -19.45 32.78 -8.96
N SER A 198 -19.75 32.09 -7.85
CA SER A 198 -20.08 32.76 -6.58
C SER A 198 -18.94 33.60 -6.02
N VAL A 199 -17.69 33.16 -6.17
CA VAL A 199 -16.50 33.95 -5.82
C VAL A 199 -16.44 35.22 -6.67
N ASN A 200 -16.58 35.12 -8.00
CA ASN A 200 -16.58 36.28 -8.89
C ASN A 200 -17.70 37.27 -8.58
N ASP A 201 -18.90 36.78 -8.26
CA ASP A 201 -20.02 37.62 -7.84
C ASP A 201 -19.72 38.37 -6.54
N LEU A 202 -19.07 37.70 -5.58
CA LEU A 202 -18.62 38.34 -4.34
C LEU A 202 -17.55 39.40 -4.61
N GLN A 203 -16.57 39.11 -5.47
CA GLN A 203 -15.54 40.07 -5.86
C GLN A 203 -16.15 41.33 -6.50
N ASN A 204 -17.11 41.14 -7.41
CA ASN A 204 -17.78 42.24 -8.09
C ASN A 204 -18.61 43.08 -7.13
N TYR A 205 -19.29 42.43 -6.18
CA TYR A 205 -19.99 43.13 -5.11
C TYR A 205 -19.04 43.99 -4.25
N ILE A 206 -17.91 43.41 -3.82
CA ILE A 206 -16.90 44.14 -3.03
C ILE A 206 -16.36 45.32 -3.85
N ARG A 207 -15.96 45.11 -5.11
CA ARG A 207 -15.48 46.17 -6.00
C ARG A 207 -16.49 47.31 -6.12
N GLN A 208 -17.76 47.01 -6.39
CA GLN A 208 -18.81 48.02 -6.54
C GLN A 208 -19.05 48.83 -5.25
N LYS A 209 -18.99 48.18 -4.08
CA LYS A 209 -19.11 48.84 -2.77
C LYS A 209 -17.87 49.64 -2.35
N THR A 210 -16.70 49.34 -2.92
CA THR A 210 -15.42 50.01 -2.59
C THR A 210 -15.10 51.16 -3.55
N LEU A 211 -15.93 51.42 -4.57
CA LEU A 211 -15.85 52.63 -5.40
C LEU A 211 -16.37 53.84 -4.58
N PRO A 212 -15.63 54.97 -4.54
CA PRO A 212 -15.79 56.00 -3.51
C PRO A 212 -17.09 56.80 -3.67
N GLY A 213 -18.03 56.60 -2.75
CA GLY A 213 -18.83 57.69 -2.18
C GLY A 213 -18.08 58.31 -0.99
N PRO A 214 -18.38 59.55 -0.57
CA PRO A 214 -17.54 60.34 0.34
C PRO A 214 -17.23 59.61 1.66
N PRO A 215 -16.07 59.90 2.28
CA PRO A 215 -15.40 59.02 3.23
C PRO A 215 -16.22 58.86 4.51
N GLN A 216 -16.87 57.72 4.67
CA GLN A 216 -17.34 57.28 5.98
C GLN A 216 -16.27 56.39 6.60
N LYS A 217 -15.71 56.90 7.69
CA LYS A 217 -14.77 56.21 8.57
C LYS A 217 -15.39 54.90 9.06
N THR A 218 -15.06 53.78 8.44
CA THR A 218 -15.26 52.46 9.07
C THR A 218 -14.00 51.64 8.91
N ASN A 219 -13.66 51.00 10.03
CA ASN A 219 -12.39 50.34 10.30
C ASN A 219 -11.90 49.48 9.13
N CYS A 220 -10.66 49.72 8.71
CA CYS A 220 -9.94 48.92 7.73
C CYS A 220 -9.78 47.49 8.26
N VAL A 221 -10.68 46.59 7.86
CA VAL A 221 -10.45 45.15 7.93
C VAL A 221 -9.43 44.80 6.84
N SER A 222 -8.43 43.97 7.16
CA SER A 222 -7.24 43.78 6.31
C SER A 222 -7.60 43.20 4.93
N PHE A 223 -7.62 44.08 3.92
CA PHE A 223 -7.86 43.78 2.50
C PHE A 223 -6.91 42.69 1.94
N SER A 224 -5.78 42.46 2.60
CA SER A 224 -4.79 41.42 2.28
C SER A 224 -5.34 39.99 2.37
N SER A 225 -6.26 39.71 3.29
CA SER A 225 -6.79 38.35 3.49
C SER A 225 -7.80 38.00 2.39
N ILE A 226 -8.62 38.98 2.00
CA ILE A 226 -9.60 38.86 0.91
C ILE A 226 -8.86 38.68 -0.43
N THR A 227 -7.87 39.53 -0.72
CA THR A 227 -7.08 39.42 -1.97
C THR A 227 -6.32 38.09 -2.09
N ARG A 228 -5.77 37.55 -0.99
CA ARG A 228 -5.11 36.24 -0.95
C ARG A 228 -6.08 35.07 -1.20
N PHE A 229 -7.31 35.12 -0.68
CA PHE A 229 -8.31 34.10 -0.99
C PHE A 229 -8.67 34.14 -2.47
N LEU A 230 -8.90 35.34 -3.00
CA LEU A 230 -9.36 35.55 -4.38
C LEU A 230 -8.31 35.24 -5.46
N SER A 231 -7.01 35.36 -5.15
CA SER A 231 -5.93 35.06 -6.10
C SER A 231 -5.65 33.57 -6.28
N ASN A 232 -6.17 32.72 -5.39
CA ASN A 232 -5.91 31.28 -5.38
C ASN A 232 -6.92 30.46 -6.21
N TRP A 233 -7.83 31.11 -6.95
CA TRP A 233 -8.97 30.45 -7.62
C TRP A 233 -9.14 30.80 -9.10
#